data_AF-A0A935LSX9-F1
#
_entry.id   AF-A0A935LSX9-F1
#
_cell.length_a   1.000
_cell.length_b   1.000
_cell.length_c   1.000
_cell.angle_alpha   90.00
_cell.angle_beta   90.00
_cell.angle_gamma   90.00
#
_symmetry.space_group_name_H-M   'P 1'
#
loop_
_entity.id
_entity.type
_entity.pdbx_description
1 polymer ?
#
loop_
_entity_poly.entity_id
_entity_poly.type
_entity_poly.pdbx_seq_one_letter_code
_entity_poly.pdbx_strand_id
1 'polypeptide(L)'
;MLNDFFDGWKKFPSKEKHFKSLQNSEFKILAIDDVTNKVIGFINAISDGVLSAYIPLLEVIPDYKNKGIGTELVKRMLEKLKHYY
;
A
#
# COMPACT_ATOMS: atom_id res chain seq x y z
N MET A 1 -8.50 9.47 4.66
CA MET A 1 -8.02 8.83 5.92
C MET A 1 -7.81 7.33 5.71
N LEU A 2 -6.82 6.72 6.37
CA LEU A 2 -6.55 5.27 6.32
C LEU A 2 -7.52 4.51 7.24
N ASN A 3 -8.67 4.12 6.69
CA ASN A 3 -9.71 3.37 7.41
C ASN A 3 -9.99 2.06 6.68
N ASP A 4 -10.53 1.07 7.39
CA ASP A 4 -11.07 -0.17 6.83
C ASP A 4 -10.03 -1.11 6.18
N PHE A 5 -8.78 -1.01 6.65
CA PHE A 5 -7.66 -1.89 6.29
C PHE A 5 -7.43 -2.96 7.37
N PHE A 6 -6.62 -3.97 7.03
CA PHE A 6 -6.31 -5.17 7.78
C PHE A 6 -7.52 -6.10 7.94
N ASP A 7 -8.31 -6.23 6.88
CA ASP A 7 -9.45 -7.14 6.82
C ASP A 7 -9.01 -8.60 7.12
N GLY A 8 -9.69 -9.25 8.05
CA GLY A 8 -9.36 -10.61 8.50
C GLY A 8 -8.22 -10.74 9.52
N TRP A 9 -7.56 -9.66 9.93
CA TRP A 9 -6.50 -9.72 10.94
C TRP A 9 -7.08 -9.77 12.36
N LYS A 10 -6.72 -10.80 13.15
CA LYS A 10 -7.12 -10.90 14.57
C LYS A 10 -6.57 -9.76 15.44
N LYS A 11 -5.38 -9.24 15.07
CA LYS A 11 -4.72 -8.11 15.73
C LYS A 11 -4.07 -7.26 14.63
N PHE A 12 -4.47 -6.01 14.53
CA PHE A 12 -4.02 -5.09 13.48
C PHE A 12 -3.43 -3.81 14.09
N PRO A 13 -2.59 -3.07 13.36
CA PRO A 13 -2.00 -1.83 13.85
C PRO A 13 -3.06 -0.75 14.07
N SER A 14 -2.83 0.13 15.06
CA SER A 14 -3.61 1.36 15.17
C SER A 14 -3.41 2.24 13.92
N LYS A 15 -4.33 3.16 13.66
CA LYS A 15 -4.22 4.11 12.53
C LYS A 15 -2.88 4.86 12.53
N GLU A 16 -2.40 5.24 13.72
CA GLU A 16 -1.11 5.89 13.89
C GLU A 16 0.06 4.98 13.50
N LYS A 17 0.04 3.71 13.93
CA LYS A 17 1.07 2.73 13.56
C LYS A 17 1.07 2.43 12.07
N HIS A 18 -0.12 2.29 11.47
CA HIS A 18 -0.25 2.12 10.02
C HIS A 18 0.31 3.34 9.28
N PHE A 19 -0.08 4.55 9.69
CA PHE A 19 0.44 5.79 9.10
C PHE A 19 1.97 5.89 9.22
N LYS A 20 2.53 5.64 10.40
CA LYS A 20 4.00 5.61 10.61
C LYS A 20 4.69 4.55 9.76
N SER A 21 4.10 3.37 9.60
CA SER A 21 4.65 2.32 8.74
C SER A 21 4.74 2.76 7.29
N LEU A 22 3.68 3.39 6.74
CA LEU A 22 3.72 3.96 5.40
C LEU A 22 4.74 5.10 5.32
N GLN A 23 4.73 6.03 6.28
CA GLN A 23 5.67 7.15 6.31
C GLN A 23 7.13 6.69 6.23
N ASN A 24 7.48 5.65 7.00
CA ASN A 24 8.82 5.08 7.07
C ASN A 24 9.19 4.13 5.91
N SER A 25 8.24 3.81 5.02
CA SER A 25 8.53 3.03 3.82
C SER A 25 9.23 3.89 2.77
N GLU A 26 10.24 3.35 2.10
CA GLU A 26 10.96 4.03 1.01
C GLU A 26 9.98 4.43 -0.10
N PHE A 27 9.15 3.48 -0.53
CA PHE A 27 8.06 3.75 -1.46
C PHE A 27 6.71 3.43 -0.83
N LYS A 28 5.72 4.26 -1.17
CA LYS A 28 4.31 4.08 -0.85
C LYS A 28 3.47 4.60 -2.01
N ILE A 29 2.41 3.88 -2.34
CA ILE A 29 1.41 4.30 -3.32
C ILE A 29 0.04 4.11 -2.69
N LEU A 30 -0.80 5.13 -2.80
CA LEU A 30 -2.18 5.13 -2.31
C LEU A 30 -3.12 5.13 -3.51
N ALA A 31 -4.15 4.30 -3.46
CA ALA A 31 -5.33 4.43 -4.30
C ALA A 31 -6.36 5.30 -3.57
N ILE A 32 -6.78 6.39 -4.21
CA ILE A 32 -7.74 7.34 -3.66
C ILE A 32 -8.95 7.35 -4.59
N ASP A 33 -10.14 7.18 -4.02
CA ASP A 33 -11.41 7.42 -4.70
C ASP A 33 -11.60 8.93 -4.86
N ASP A 34 -11.74 9.40 -6.09
CA ASP A 34 -11.85 10.80 -6.46
C ASP A 34 -13.20 11.43 -6.07
N VAL A 35 -14.25 10.61 -5.96
CA VAL A 35 -15.58 11.06 -5.54
C VAL A 35 -15.64 11.26 -4.03
N THR A 36 -15.12 10.29 -3.25
CA THR A 36 -15.22 10.32 -1.78
C THR A 36 -13.97 10.86 -1.08
N ASN A 37 -12.88 11.07 -1.82
CA ASN A 37 -11.55 11.42 -1.31
C ASN A 37 -11.02 10.41 -0.25
N LYS A 38 -11.49 9.16 -0.31
CA LYS A 38 -11.12 8.09 0.62
C LYS A 38 -9.93 7.32 0.08
N VAL A 39 -9.01 6.94 0.98
CA VAL A 39 -7.95 5.97 0.62
C VAL A 39 -8.58 4.59 0.61
N ILE A 40 -8.61 3.96 -0.56
CA ILE A 40 -9.30 2.68 -0.81
C ILE A 40 -8.33 1.51 -1.05
N GLY A 41 -7.04 1.80 -1.20
CA GLY A 41 -6.00 0.80 -1.33
C GLY A 41 -4.62 1.39 -1.10
N PHE A 42 -3.66 0.54 -0.77
CA PHE A 42 -2.26 0.94 -0.63
C PHE A 42 -1.31 -0.21 -0.97
N ILE A 43 -0.08 0.17 -1.28
CA ILE A 43 1.08 -0.71 -1.36
C ILE A 43 2.30 0.06 -0.85
N ASN A 44 3.20 -0.60 -0.15
CA ASN A 44 4.47 -0.02 0.29
C ASN A 44 5.65 -0.95 0.01
N ALA A 45 6.85 -0.35 -0.04
CA ALA A 45 8.10 -1.08 -0.20
C ALA A 45 9.19 -0.54 0.74
N ILE A 46 10.00 -1.46 1.26
CA ILE A 46 11.21 -1.17 2.05
C ILE A 46 12.41 -1.61 1.20
N SER A 47 13.44 -0.79 1.14
CA SER A 47 14.66 -1.08 0.36
C SER A 47 15.92 -0.73 1.15
N ASP A 48 17.02 -1.37 0.80
CA ASP A 48 18.37 -0.99 1.24
C ASP A 48 18.91 0.24 0.48
N GLY A 49 18.17 0.75 -0.52
CA GLY A 49 18.56 1.88 -1.34
C GLY A 49 19.58 1.55 -2.43
N VAL A 50 19.94 0.26 -2.61
CA VAL A 50 21.00 -0.15 -3.52
C VAL A 50 20.61 -1.34 -4.39
N LEU A 51 20.16 -2.45 -3.79
CA LEU A 51 20.02 -3.74 -4.46
C LEU A 51 18.65 -4.36 -4.25
N SER A 52 18.16 -4.37 -3.01
CA SER A 52 16.99 -5.17 -2.63
C SER A 52 15.81 -4.29 -2.25
N ALA A 53 14.61 -4.73 -2.65
CA ALA A 53 13.36 -4.18 -2.19
C ALA A 53 12.37 -5.29 -1.80
N TYR A 54 11.60 -5.03 -0.76
CA TYR A 54 10.56 -5.92 -0.25
C TYR A 54 9.24 -5.17 -0.17
N ILE A 55 8.15 -5.81 -0.61
CA ILE A 55 6.78 -5.26 -0.56
C ILE A 55 6.05 -5.93 0.62
N PRO A 56 6.07 -5.34 1.83
CA PRO A 56 5.50 -5.97 3.02
C PRO A 56 3.97 -6.03 3.01
N LEU A 57 3.30 -5.02 2.45
CA LEU A 57 1.85 -4.91 2.50
C LEU A 57 1.29 -4.42 1.16
N LEU A 58 0.22 -5.07 0.74
CA LEU A 58 -0.66 -4.68 -0.36
C LEU A 58 -2.09 -4.96 0.10
N GLU A 59 -2.95 -3.95 0.07
CA GLU A 59 -4.34 -4.14 0.44
C GLU A 59 -5.27 -3.19 -0.34
N VAL A 60 -6.44 -3.70 -0.68
CA VAL A 60 -7.59 -2.93 -1.19
C VAL A 60 -8.78 -3.24 -0.30
N ILE A 61 -9.49 -2.20 0.16
CA ILE A 61 -10.61 -2.39 1.08
C ILE A 61 -11.72 -3.22 0.43
N PRO A 62 -12.51 -3.99 1.21
CA PRO A 62 -13.43 -5.00 0.68
C PRO A 62 -14.34 -4.54 -0.47
N ASP A 63 -14.97 -3.36 -0.34
CA ASP A 63 -15.93 -2.82 -1.32
C ASP A 63 -15.29 -2.42 -2.68
N TYR A 64 -13.96 -2.39 -2.74
CA TYR A 64 -13.17 -1.99 -3.91
C TYR A 64 -12.33 -3.16 -4.47
N LYS A 65 -12.43 -4.36 -3.89
CA LYS A 65 -11.79 -5.58 -4.42
C LYS A 65 -12.40 -5.96 -5.79
N ASN A 66 -11.65 -6.75 -6.56
CA ASN A 66 -12.03 -7.24 -7.91
C ASN A 66 -12.26 -6.16 -8.99
N LYS A 67 -11.75 -4.93 -8.77
CA LYS A 67 -11.80 -3.82 -9.74
C LYS A 67 -10.45 -3.52 -10.41
N GLY A 68 -9.46 -4.41 -10.29
CA GLY A 68 -8.11 -4.23 -10.86
C GLY A 68 -7.18 -3.29 -10.09
N ILE A 69 -7.64 -2.67 -8.99
CA ILE A 69 -6.87 -1.69 -8.20
C ILE A 69 -5.58 -2.31 -7.63
N GLY A 70 -5.66 -3.52 -7.08
CA GLY A 70 -4.48 -4.20 -6.52
C GLY A 70 -3.42 -4.48 -7.59
N THR A 71 -3.84 -4.89 -8.79
CA THR A 71 -2.95 -5.09 -9.93
C THR A 71 -2.27 -3.80 -10.34
N GLU A 72 -3.01 -2.69 -10.42
CA GLU A 72 -2.45 -1.39 -10.78
C GLU A 72 -1.47 -0.87 -9.72
N LEU A 73 -1.75 -1.09 -8.43
CA LEU A 73 -0.83 -0.76 -7.33
C LEU A 73 0.49 -1.53 -7.47
N VAL A 74 0.44 -2.84 -7.72
CA VAL A 74 1.64 -3.67 -7.96
C VAL A 74 2.40 -3.18 -9.18
N LYS A 75 1.73 -2.98 -10.31
CA LYS A 75 2.35 -2.49 -11.55
C LYS A 75 3.13 -1.20 -11.30
N ARG A 76 2.50 -0.20 -10.65
CA ARG A 76 3.16 1.07 -10.35
C ARG A 76 4.30 0.94 -9.35
N MET A 77 4.20 0.01 -8.39
CA MET A 77 5.29 -0.26 -7.45
C MET A 77 6.48 -0.89 -8.17
N LEU A 78 6.27 -1.89 -9.02
CA LEU A 78 7.35 -2.51 -9.80
C LEU A 78 8.04 -1.50 -10.73
N GLU A 79 7.29 -0.58 -11.36
CA GLU A 79 7.87 0.50 -12.14
C GLU A 79 8.76 1.44 -11.31
N LYS A 80 8.39 1.72 -10.05
CA LYS A 80 9.25 2.49 -9.12
C LYS A 80 10.48 1.70 -8.71
N LEU A 81 10.32 0.39 -8.54
CA LEU A 81 11.38 -0.49 -8.09
C LEU A 81 12.34 -0.93 -9.19
N LYS A 82 12.04 -0.68 -10.48
CA LYS A 82 12.85 -1.13 -11.63
C LYS A 82 14.33 -0.73 -11.61
N HIS A 83 14.68 0.29 -10.82
CA HIS A 83 16.04 0.78 -10.69
C HIS A 83 16.85 -0.01 -9.66
N TYR A 84 16.17 -0.76 -8.79
CA TYR A 84 16.74 -1.83 -8.01
C TYR A 84 16.68 -3.07 -8.91
N TYR A 85 17.86 -3.51 -9.36
CA TYR A 85 18.16 -4.61 -10.31
C TYR A 85 17.00 -5.27 -11.08
#